data_AF-A0A1Y0MS12-F1
#
_entry.id   AF-A0A1Y0MS12-F1
#
_cell.length_a   1.000
_cell.length_b   1.000
_cell.length_c   1.000
_cell.angle_alpha   90.00
_cell.angle_beta   90.00
_cell.angle_gamma   90.00
#
_symmetry.space_group_name_H-M   'P 1'
#
loop_
_entity.id
_entity.type
_entity.pdbx_description
1 polymer ?
#
loop_
_entity_poly.entity_id
_entity_poly.type
_entity_poly.pdbx_seq_one_letter_code
_entity_poly.pdbx_strand_id
1 'polypeptide(L)'
;MSSAYGQRKRGSIAYLDSIAKQQVETLRTQQVDTLFVWARSCEGDVQAFRMKDGKFCSSKDTYIEAAVIYMKEGKPMVTKMDNCGLYKPVALPNKEVIDYYLANQGELKKSGVKSYETDAVYDTPTARTEVYRCQRNYVFFDDDGEYEFRYKELDLTNDPQYPNKNYTYNNNHPQVKLDALISPLMDQLETQAKFRRQ
;
A
#
# COMPACT_ATOMS: atom_id res chain seq x y z
N MET A 1 22.18 28.87 -10.18
CA MET A 1 21.57 28.56 -8.87
C MET A 1 20.29 27.77 -9.09
N SER A 2 20.39 26.44 -9.17
CA SER A 2 19.24 25.58 -9.49
C SER A 2 18.56 25.10 -8.20
N SER A 3 17.45 25.78 -7.92
CA SER A 3 16.37 25.51 -6.97
C SER A 3 16.50 24.31 -6.00
N ALA A 4 16.88 24.59 -4.75
CA ALA A 4 16.61 23.73 -3.58
C ALA A 4 15.09 23.49 -3.37
N TYR A 5 14.23 24.25 -4.05
CA TYR A 5 12.77 24.10 -4.02
C TYR A 5 12.29 22.87 -4.81
N GLY A 6 12.99 22.47 -5.88
CA GLY A 6 12.69 21.26 -6.65
C GLY A 6 13.02 19.96 -5.90
N GLN A 7 14.03 19.99 -5.03
CA GLN A 7 14.38 18.87 -4.15
C GLN A 7 13.39 18.71 -2.98
N ARG A 8 12.72 19.79 -2.55
CA ARG A 8 11.74 19.78 -1.46
C ARG A 8 10.40 19.10 -1.80
N LYS A 9 10.08 18.80 -3.06
CA LYS A 9 8.86 18.05 -3.42
C LYS A 9 9.05 16.53 -3.38
N ARG A 10 10.27 16.04 -3.65
CA ARG A 10 10.63 14.62 -3.51
C ARG A 10 10.57 14.25 -2.03
N GLY A 11 10.09 13.05 -1.70
CA GLY A 11 9.95 12.61 -0.30
C GLY A 11 8.56 12.77 0.33
N SER A 12 7.56 13.32 -0.38
CA SER A 12 6.19 13.56 0.14
C SER A 12 5.15 12.56 -0.39
N ILE A 13 4.00 12.47 0.27
CA ILE A 13 2.86 11.64 -0.17
C ILE A 13 2.38 12.06 -1.57
N ALA A 14 2.15 13.37 -1.77
CA ALA A 14 1.72 13.91 -3.06
C ALA A 14 2.70 13.61 -4.21
N TYR A 15 4.00 13.50 -3.91
CA TYR A 15 4.98 13.07 -4.91
C TYR A 15 4.81 11.59 -5.27
N LEU A 16 4.58 10.73 -4.27
CA LEU A 16 4.32 9.31 -4.52
C LEU A 16 3.03 9.11 -5.31
N ASP A 17 1.97 9.85 -4.97
CA ASP A 17 0.69 9.80 -5.71
C ASP A 17 0.91 10.19 -7.18
N SER A 18 1.72 11.22 -7.43
CA SER A 18 2.06 11.62 -8.80
C SER A 18 2.83 10.55 -9.57
N ILE A 19 3.73 9.83 -8.90
CA ILE A 19 4.48 8.70 -9.49
C ILE A 19 3.54 7.54 -9.80
N ALA A 20 2.69 7.17 -8.84
CA ALA A 20 1.73 6.09 -9.00
C ALA A 20 0.78 6.37 -10.17
N LYS A 21 0.23 7.58 -10.23
CA LYS A 21 -0.63 8.02 -11.33
C LYS A 21 0.08 7.97 -12.68
N GLN A 22 1.29 8.51 -12.78
CA GLN A 22 2.08 8.47 -14.02
C GLN A 22 2.36 7.02 -14.47
N GLN A 23 2.64 6.13 -13.52
CA GLN A 23 2.88 4.71 -13.80
C GLN A 23 1.60 4.02 -14.29
N VAL A 24 0.44 4.30 -13.68
CA VAL A 24 -0.86 3.79 -14.13
C VAL A 24 -1.19 4.28 -15.54
N GLU A 25 -1.02 5.58 -15.82
CA GLU A 25 -1.23 6.15 -17.15
C GLU A 25 -0.33 5.49 -18.20
N THR A 26 0.96 5.29 -17.87
CA THR A 26 1.92 4.59 -18.74
C THR A 26 1.46 3.17 -19.05
N LEU A 27 0.99 2.43 -18.04
CA LEU A 27 0.48 1.06 -18.22
C LEU A 27 -0.78 1.03 -19.07
N ARG A 28 -1.72 1.96 -18.86
CA ARG A 28 -2.93 2.11 -19.69
C ARG A 28 -2.58 2.40 -21.15
N THR A 29 -1.57 3.24 -21.41
CA THR A 29 -1.09 3.50 -22.78
C THR A 29 -0.49 2.24 -23.45
N GLN A 30 -0.03 1.29 -22.63
CA GLN A 30 0.46 -0.02 -23.05
C GLN A 30 -0.63 -1.10 -23.07
N GLN A 31 -1.91 -0.71 -23.03
CA GLN A 31 -3.06 -1.62 -23.06
C GLN A 31 -3.08 -2.62 -21.89
N VAL A 32 -2.63 -2.18 -20.71
CA VAL A 32 -2.78 -2.93 -19.47
C VAL A 32 -4.10 -2.52 -18.81
N ASP A 33 -5.06 -3.46 -18.83
CA ASP A 33 -6.41 -3.23 -18.32
C ASP A 33 -6.61 -3.75 -16.88
N THR A 34 -5.87 -4.80 -16.50
CA THR A 34 -5.91 -5.36 -15.15
C THR A 34 -4.76 -4.79 -14.32
N LEU A 35 -5.06 -3.84 -13.45
CA LEU A 35 -4.11 -3.26 -12.52
C LEU A 35 -4.80 -2.71 -11.27
N PHE A 36 -4.04 -2.60 -10.18
CA PHE A 36 -4.41 -1.82 -8.99
C PHE A 36 -3.16 -1.29 -8.28
N VAL A 37 -3.32 -0.26 -7.46
CA VAL A 37 -2.26 0.25 -6.58
C VAL A 37 -2.46 -0.29 -5.17
N TRP A 38 -1.37 -0.74 -4.57
CA TRP A 38 -1.26 -1.09 -3.16
C TRP A 38 -0.22 -0.20 -2.51
N ALA A 39 -0.47 0.28 -1.29
CA ALA A 39 0.53 0.98 -0.51
C ALA A 39 0.40 0.70 1.00
N ARG A 40 1.54 0.71 1.69
CA ARG A 40 1.64 0.64 3.14
C ARG A 40 2.54 1.73 3.68
N SER A 41 2.22 2.20 4.88
CA SER A 41 3.02 3.20 5.60
C SER A 41 2.82 3.04 7.10
N CYS A 42 3.84 3.40 7.87
CA CYS A 42 3.79 3.44 9.33
C CYS A 42 4.21 4.83 9.81
N GLU A 43 3.34 5.51 10.54
CA GLU A 43 3.57 6.87 10.99
C GLU A 43 4.88 7.00 11.77
N GLY A 44 5.70 7.97 11.37
CA GLY A 44 7.00 8.25 11.98
C GLY A 44 8.15 7.35 11.52
N ASP A 45 7.93 6.41 10.61
CA ASP A 45 9.03 5.69 9.96
C ASP A 45 9.70 6.60 8.91
N VAL A 46 10.98 6.91 9.11
CA VAL A 46 11.75 7.76 8.19
C VAL A 46 12.92 6.96 7.63
N GLN A 47 13.00 6.87 6.30
CA GLN A 47 14.04 6.12 5.61
C GLN A 47 14.87 7.05 4.73
N ALA A 48 16.17 6.76 4.63
CA ALA A 48 17.11 7.49 3.78
C ALA A 48 17.92 6.52 2.92
N PHE A 49 18.08 6.87 1.64
CA PHE A 49 18.73 6.05 0.63
C PHE A 49 19.78 6.87 -0.11
N ARG A 50 20.87 6.19 -0.49
CA ARG A 50 21.84 6.73 -1.45
C ARG A 50 21.43 6.32 -2.86
N MET A 51 21.19 7.31 -3.70
CA MET A 51 20.78 7.14 -5.09
C MET A 51 21.98 6.82 -5.99
N LYS A 52 21.71 6.31 -7.20
CA LYS A 52 22.77 5.96 -8.18
C LYS A 52 23.62 7.15 -8.60
N ASP A 53 23.03 8.34 -8.66
CA ASP A 53 23.73 9.59 -8.96
C ASP A 53 24.52 10.15 -7.77
N GLY A 54 24.62 9.39 -6.68
CA GLY A 54 25.33 9.76 -5.46
C GLY A 54 24.54 10.68 -4.54
N LYS A 55 23.36 11.18 -4.94
CA LYS A 55 22.52 12.02 -4.09
C LYS A 55 21.84 11.21 -3.00
N PHE A 56 21.52 11.88 -1.89
CA PHE A 56 20.66 11.31 -0.86
C PHE A 56 19.19 11.62 -1.16
N CYS A 57 18.34 10.64 -0.90
CA CYS A 57 16.91 10.82 -0.83
C CYS A 57 16.42 10.30 0.52
N SER A 58 15.55 11.05 1.18
CA SER A 58 14.89 10.60 2.41
C SER A 58 13.38 10.84 2.31
N SER A 59 12.59 10.01 3.00
CA SER A 59 11.24 10.41 3.34
C SER A 59 11.30 11.62 4.27
N LYS A 60 10.29 12.50 4.19
CA LYS A 60 10.24 13.69 5.05
C LYS A 60 9.65 13.38 6.42
N ASP A 61 8.47 12.77 6.42
CA ASP A 61 7.68 12.54 7.63
C ASP A 61 7.37 11.06 7.83
N THR A 62 6.99 10.37 6.74
CA THR A 62 6.66 8.96 6.76
C THR A 62 7.08 8.33 5.45
N TYR A 63 7.84 7.24 5.55
CA TYR A 63 8.15 6.35 4.46
C TYR A 63 6.88 5.62 4.02
N ILE A 64 6.64 5.64 2.72
CA ILE A 64 5.54 4.93 2.09
C ILE A 64 6.14 4.01 1.05
N GLU A 65 5.79 2.74 1.19
CA GLU A 65 6.00 1.75 0.17
C GLU A 65 4.71 1.60 -0.62
N ALA A 66 4.80 1.73 -1.94
CA ALA A 66 3.68 1.52 -2.84
C ALA A 66 4.09 0.62 -4.01
N ALA A 67 3.11 0.05 -4.68
CA ALA A 67 3.33 -0.74 -5.88
C ALA A 67 2.10 -0.69 -6.78
N VAL A 68 2.32 -0.67 -8.11
CA VAL A 68 1.28 -1.05 -9.06
C VAL A 68 1.45 -2.53 -9.36
N ILE A 69 0.40 -3.30 -9.10
CA ILE A 69 0.32 -4.74 -9.40
C ILE A 69 -0.60 -4.90 -10.60
N TYR A 70 -0.14 -5.60 -11.64
CA TYR A 70 -0.82 -5.62 -12.93
C TYR A 70 -0.54 -6.86 -13.77
N MET A 71 -1.37 -7.09 -14.79
CA MET A 71 -1.14 -8.09 -15.81
C MET A 71 -0.61 -7.45 -17.09
N LYS A 72 0.50 -7.97 -17.63
CA LYS A 72 1.00 -7.55 -18.94
C LYS A 72 1.38 -8.78 -19.75
N GLU A 73 0.83 -8.88 -20.97
CA GLU A 73 1.09 -10.00 -21.88
C GLU A 73 0.89 -11.38 -21.22
N GLY A 74 -0.18 -11.49 -20.42
CA GLY A 74 -0.51 -12.73 -19.69
C GLY A 74 0.36 -13.05 -18.48
N LYS A 75 1.31 -12.17 -18.11
CA LYS A 75 2.21 -12.34 -16.95
C LYS A 75 1.84 -11.37 -15.82
N PRO A 76 1.80 -11.85 -14.56
CA PRO A 76 1.62 -11.00 -13.40
C PRO A 76 2.92 -10.24 -13.11
N MET A 77 2.82 -8.94 -12.93
CA MET A 77 3.94 -8.01 -12.78
C MET A 77 3.68 -7.07 -11.61
N VAL A 78 4.76 -6.54 -11.06
CA VAL A 78 4.73 -5.50 -10.03
C VAL A 78 5.78 -4.44 -10.33
N THR A 79 5.39 -3.18 -10.17
CA THR A 79 6.30 -2.03 -10.18
C THR A 79 6.22 -1.36 -8.82
N LYS A 80 7.22 -1.60 -7.97
CA LYS A 80 7.38 -0.95 -6.67
C LYS A 80 7.78 0.52 -6.85
N MET A 81 7.36 1.34 -5.90
CA MET A 81 7.75 2.74 -5.75
C MET A 81 7.78 3.12 -4.28
N ASP A 82 8.55 4.13 -3.96
CA ASP A 82 8.55 4.76 -2.64
C ASP A 82 8.76 6.27 -2.79
N ASN A 83 8.89 6.98 -1.67
CA ASN A 83 9.08 8.43 -1.68
C ASN A 83 10.32 8.90 -2.48
N CYS A 84 11.22 7.98 -2.84
CA CYS A 84 12.44 8.22 -3.59
C CYS A 84 12.38 7.79 -5.06
N GLY A 85 11.26 7.23 -5.53
CA GLY A 85 10.97 6.99 -6.94
C GLY A 85 10.60 5.57 -7.28
N LEU A 86 10.66 5.27 -8.59
CA LEU A 86 10.26 3.99 -9.16
C LEU A 86 11.38 2.95 -9.12
N TYR A 87 10.96 1.70 -8.99
CA TYR A 87 11.79 0.53 -9.23
C TYR A 87 11.54 -0.03 -10.62
N LYS A 88 12.44 -0.87 -11.09
CA LYS A 88 12.23 -1.64 -12.32
C LYS A 88 11.09 -2.64 -12.10
N PRO A 89 10.24 -2.89 -13.12
CA PRO A 89 9.22 -3.93 -13.04
C PRO A 89 9.81 -5.30 -12.73
N VAL A 90 9.11 -6.08 -11.92
CA VAL A 90 9.47 -7.45 -11.52
C VAL A 90 8.29 -8.36 -11.87
N ALA A 91 8.59 -9.53 -12.43
CA ALA A 91 7.57 -10.56 -12.64
C ALA A 91 7.23 -11.24 -11.31
N LEU A 92 5.94 -11.40 -11.03
CA LEU A 92 5.47 -12.15 -9.87
C LEU A 92 5.61 -13.65 -10.12
N PRO A 93 5.87 -14.46 -9.07
CA PRO A 93 6.08 -15.90 -9.21
C PRO A 93 4.82 -16.66 -9.62
N ASN A 94 3.63 -16.14 -9.28
CA ASN A 94 2.33 -16.71 -9.62
C ASN A 94 1.29 -15.59 -9.85
N LYS A 95 0.08 -15.97 -10.25
CA LYS A 95 -1.04 -15.05 -10.51
C LYS A 95 -1.98 -14.87 -9.31
N GLU A 96 -1.69 -15.47 -8.16
CA GLU A 96 -2.62 -15.59 -7.03
C GLU A 96 -3.21 -14.25 -6.58
N VAL A 97 -2.37 -13.21 -6.48
CA VAL A 97 -2.82 -11.85 -6.12
C VAL A 97 -3.78 -11.28 -7.16
N ILE A 98 -3.49 -11.46 -8.45
CA ILE A 98 -4.33 -10.98 -9.55
C ILE A 98 -5.64 -11.77 -9.62
N ASP A 99 -5.55 -13.10 -9.51
CA ASP A 99 -6.71 -13.98 -9.57
C ASP A 99 -7.66 -13.68 -8.41
N TYR A 100 -7.12 -13.44 -7.21
CA TYR A 100 -7.90 -13.01 -6.05
C TYR A 100 -8.54 -11.64 -6.29
N TYR A 101 -7.79 -10.65 -6.80
CA TYR A 101 -8.31 -9.33 -7.14
C TYR A 101 -9.50 -9.44 -8.11
N LEU A 102 -9.33 -10.13 -9.23
CA LEU A 102 -10.36 -10.31 -10.26
C LEU A 102 -11.60 -11.03 -9.73
N ALA A 103 -11.42 -12.11 -8.95
CA ALA A 103 -12.53 -12.87 -8.38
C ALA A 103 -13.34 -12.09 -7.34
N ASN A 104 -12.74 -11.06 -6.72
CA ASN A 104 -13.36 -10.30 -5.63
C ASN A 104 -13.61 -8.83 -5.97
N GLN A 105 -13.48 -8.39 -7.22
CA GLN A 105 -13.65 -6.97 -7.60
C GLN A 105 -14.96 -6.38 -7.06
N GLY A 106 -16.07 -7.10 -7.20
CA GLY A 106 -17.37 -6.64 -6.70
C GLY A 106 -17.40 -6.39 -5.20
N GLU A 107 -16.76 -7.25 -4.40
CA GLU A 107 -16.69 -7.08 -2.94
C GLU A 107 -15.62 -6.08 -2.51
N LEU A 108 -14.50 -5.98 -3.24
CA LEU A 108 -13.44 -5.01 -2.99
C LEU A 108 -13.93 -3.56 -3.17
N LYS A 109 -14.94 -3.35 -4.02
CA LYS A 109 -15.67 -2.07 -4.18
C LYS A 109 -16.74 -1.83 -3.11
N LYS A 110 -17.21 -2.87 -2.42
CA LYS A 110 -18.20 -2.71 -1.34
C LYS A 110 -17.52 -2.09 -0.12
N SER A 111 -18.33 -1.67 0.84
CA SER A 111 -17.91 -1.02 2.09
C SER A 111 -16.56 -1.53 2.60
N GLY A 112 -15.62 -0.65 2.93
CA GLY A 112 -14.28 -1.05 3.38
C GLY A 112 -14.25 -1.61 4.81
N VAL A 113 -13.04 -1.89 5.27
CA VAL A 113 -12.76 -2.20 6.69
C VAL A 113 -13.35 -1.10 7.59
N LYS A 114 -14.03 -1.51 8.66
CA LYS A 114 -14.66 -0.60 9.62
C LYS A 114 -13.68 -0.21 10.71
N SER A 115 -13.75 1.03 11.20
CA SER A 115 -12.92 1.47 12.31
C SER A 115 -13.10 0.59 13.55
N TYR A 116 -12.06 0.52 14.38
CA TYR A 116 -12.17 -0.06 15.73
C TYR A 116 -13.32 0.58 16.52
N GLU A 117 -14.22 -0.25 17.05
CA GLU A 117 -15.35 0.20 17.86
C GLU A 117 -15.56 -0.77 19.03
N THR A 118 -15.78 -0.24 20.23
CA THR A 118 -16.03 -1.04 21.44
C THR A 118 -17.23 -0.49 22.22
N ASP A 119 -18.00 -1.38 22.86
CA ASP A 119 -19.06 -1.02 23.82
C ASP A 119 -18.53 -0.88 25.25
N ALA A 120 -17.29 -1.29 25.50
CA ALA A 120 -16.71 -1.22 26.84
C ALA A 120 -16.45 0.23 27.25
N VAL A 121 -16.88 0.59 28.46
CA VAL A 121 -16.66 1.92 29.03
C VAL A 121 -15.24 2.00 29.56
N TYR A 122 -14.50 3.04 29.19
CA TYR A 122 -13.20 3.36 29.78
C TYR A 122 -13.41 3.95 31.18
N ASP A 123 -13.53 3.09 32.19
CA ASP A 123 -13.83 3.48 33.58
C ASP A 123 -12.56 3.70 34.44
N THR A 124 -11.40 3.29 33.95
CA THR A 124 -10.11 3.37 34.63
C THR A 124 -8.99 3.77 33.67
N PRO A 125 -7.97 4.52 34.11
CA PRO A 125 -6.78 4.75 33.30
C PRO A 125 -6.13 3.42 32.94
N THR A 126 -6.18 3.07 31.66
CA THR A 126 -5.58 1.85 31.16
C THR A 126 -4.07 1.99 31.05
N ALA A 127 -3.36 0.88 31.24
CA ALA A 127 -1.95 0.80 30.89
C ALA A 127 -1.75 1.19 29.41
N ARG A 128 -0.55 1.66 29.05
CA ARG A 128 -0.23 2.05 27.67
C ARG A 128 -0.72 0.97 26.70
N THR A 129 -1.69 1.31 25.85
CA THR A 129 -2.15 0.45 24.77
C THR A 129 -1.05 0.28 23.73
N GLU A 130 -1.07 -0.86 23.03
CA GLU A 130 -0.18 -1.06 21.90
C GLU A 130 -0.41 0.02 20.84
N VAL A 131 0.69 0.58 20.31
CA VAL A 131 0.62 1.71 19.37
C VAL A 131 0.61 1.18 17.93
N TYR A 132 -0.57 1.18 17.31
CA TYR A 132 -0.76 0.79 15.92
C TYR A 132 -0.61 1.99 14.98
N ARG A 133 0.57 2.13 14.38
CA ARG A 133 0.94 3.29 13.54
C ARG A 133 0.80 3.03 12.05
N CYS A 134 0.54 1.79 11.67
CA CYS A 134 0.58 1.36 10.28
C CYS A 134 -0.81 1.38 9.65
N GLN A 135 -0.84 1.73 8.37
CA GLN A 135 -2.04 1.81 7.54
C GLN A 135 -1.79 1.19 6.17
N ARG A 136 -2.87 0.71 5.56
CA ARG A 136 -2.90 0.17 4.20
C ARG A 136 -3.79 1.05 3.33
N ASN A 137 -3.37 1.23 2.09
CA ASN A 137 -4.08 1.99 1.07
C ASN A 137 -4.18 1.18 -0.22
N TYR A 138 -5.33 1.26 -0.85
CA TYR A 138 -5.62 0.61 -2.13
C TYR A 138 -6.25 1.61 -3.07
N VAL A 139 -5.86 1.53 -4.34
CA VAL A 139 -6.55 2.22 -5.43
C VAL A 139 -6.90 1.18 -6.49
N PHE A 140 -8.19 0.94 -6.67
CA PHE A 140 -8.72 0.03 -7.68
C PHE A 140 -9.24 0.81 -8.89
N PHE A 141 -9.17 0.19 -10.06
CA PHE A 141 -9.62 0.79 -11.31
C PHE A 141 -10.49 -0.18 -12.09
N ASP A 142 -11.55 0.35 -12.66
CA ASP A 142 -12.47 -0.35 -13.55
C ASP A 142 -13.13 0.64 -14.53
N ASP A 143 -14.23 0.22 -15.15
CA ASP A 143 -14.98 1.01 -16.12
C ASP A 143 -15.78 2.16 -15.49
N ASP A 144 -16.15 2.05 -14.21
CA ASP A 144 -16.91 3.05 -13.45
C ASP A 144 -15.98 4.12 -12.82
N GLY A 145 -14.69 3.83 -12.69
CA GLY A 145 -13.66 4.80 -12.33
C GLY A 145 -12.59 4.29 -11.38
N GLU A 146 -12.19 5.16 -10.45
CA GLU A 146 -11.17 4.91 -9.43
C GLU A 146 -11.82 4.82 -8.05
N TYR A 147 -11.42 3.83 -7.26
CA TYR A 147 -11.90 3.62 -5.89
C TYR A 147 -10.73 3.53 -4.92
N GLU A 148 -10.67 4.46 -3.98
CA GLU A 148 -9.68 4.46 -2.91
C GLU A 148 -10.24 3.85 -1.62
N PHE A 149 -9.45 2.98 -0.99
CA PHE A 149 -9.73 2.45 0.34
C PHE A 149 -8.52 2.55 1.25
N ARG A 150 -8.78 2.82 2.52
CA ARG A 150 -7.76 2.91 3.57
C ARG A 150 -8.25 2.24 4.84
N TYR A 151 -7.35 1.55 5.54
CA TYR A 151 -7.60 1.06 6.89
C TYR A 151 -6.33 1.06 7.74
N LYS A 152 -6.50 1.08 9.06
CA LYS A 152 -5.39 1.01 10.02
C LYS A 152 -5.24 -0.41 10.54
N GLU A 153 -4.03 -0.79 10.94
CA GLU A 153 -3.82 -2.10 11.57
C GLU A 153 -4.60 -2.22 12.89
N LEU A 154 -4.82 -1.10 13.61
CA LEU A 154 -5.68 -1.05 14.79
C LEU A 154 -7.06 -1.65 14.51
N ASP A 155 -7.65 -1.34 13.34
CA ASP A 155 -9.00 -1.76 12.98
C ASP A 155 -9.12 -3.28 12.88
N LEU A 156 -8.01 -3.99 12.72
CA LEU A 156 -7.94 -5.45 12.62
C LEU A 156 -7.71 -6.14 13.97
N THR A 157 -7.46 -5.38 15.04
CA THR A 157 -7.06 -5.92 16.34
C THR A 157 -8.27 -6.19 17.23
N ASN A 158 -8.06 -6.98 18.28
CA ASN A 158 -9.07 -7.26 19.29
C ASN A 158 -8.44 -7.23 20.68
N ASP A 159 -8.73 -6.20 21.45
CA ASP A 159 -8.32 -6.09 22.84
C ASP A 159 -9.29 -6.89 23.73
N PRO A 160 -8.82 -7.79 24.62
CA PRO A 160 -9.71 -8.55 25.52
C PRO A 160 -10.51 -7.68 26.50
N GLN A 161 -9.96 -6.55 26.96
CA GLN A 161 -10.60 -5.61 27.87
C GLN A 161 -11.55 -4.66 27.13
N TYR A 162 -11.23 -4.32 25.88
CA TYR A 162 -12.06 -3.45 25.03
C TYR A 162 -12.42 -4.10 23.69
N PRO A 163 -13.18 -5.21 23.65
CA PRO A 163 -13.36 -5.97 22.41
C PRO A 163 -13.84 -5.12 21.23
N ASN A 164 -13.22 -5.35 20.07
CA ASN A 164 -13.55 -4.68 18.83
C ASN A 164 -14.75 -5.38 18.18
N LYS A 165 -15.90 -4.71 18.13
CA LYS A 165 -17.14 -5.23 17.52
C LYS A 165 -16.96 -5.61 16.05
N ASN A 166 -16.06 -4.91 15.36
CA ASN A 166 -15.81 -5.10 13.94
C ASN A 166 -14.74 -6.15 13.65
N TYR A 167 -14.10 -6.76 14.67
CA TYR A 167 -12.96 -7.66 14.51
C TYR A 167 -13.21 -8.79 13.52
N THR A 168 -14.29 -9.56 13.71
CA THR A 168 -14.62 -10.70 12.85
C THR A 168 -14.97 -10.26 11.43
N TYR A 169 -15.71 -9.16 11.28
CA TYR A 169 -16.05 -8.61 9.96
C TYR A 169 -14.78 -8.18 9.21
N ASN A 170 -13.93 -7.38 9.86
CA ASN A 170 -12.72 -6.82 9.28
C ASN A 170 -11.71 -7.91 8.89
N ASN A 171 -11.43 -8.88 9.76
CA ASN A 171 -10.48 -9.95 9.48
C ASN A 171 -10.95 -10.91 8.37
N ASN A 172 -12.25 -10.93 8.07
CA ASN A 172 -12.79 -11.70 6.95
C ASN A 172 -12.97 -10.87 5.67
N HIS A 173 -12.73 -9.55 5.73
CA HIS A 173 -12.96 -8.63 4.62
C HIS A 173 -12.01 -8.91 3.45
N PRO A 174 -12.47 -8.85 2.19
CA PRO A 174 -11.64 -9.16 1.03
C PRO A 174 -10.38 -8.30 0.90
N GLN A 175 -10.42 -7.04 1.34
CA GLN A 175 -9.24 -6.15 1.33
C GLN A 175 -8.14 -6.66 2.27
N VAL A 176 -8.49 -7.18 3.45
CA VAL A 176 -7.54 -7.72 4.43
C VAL A 176 -6.93 -9.02 3.92
N LYS A 177 -7.74 -9.88 3.30
CA LYS A 177 -7.27 -11.10 2.64
C LYS A 177 -6.34 -10.81 1.46
N LEU A 178 -6.65 -9.78 0.66
CA LEU A 178 -5.77 -9.33 -0.42
C LEU A 178 -4.42 -8.83 0.15
N ASP A 179 -4.42 -8.06 1.24
CA ASP A 179 -3.18 -7.63 1.91
C ASP A 179 -2.34 -8.80 2.42
N ALA A 180 -2.99 -9.84 2.93
CA ALA A 180 -2.33 -11.06 3.40
C ALA A 180 -1.66 -11.85 2.27
N LEU A 181 -2.08 -11.67 1.01
CA LEU A 181 -1.40 -12.22 -0.16
C LEU A 181 -0.25 -11.31 -0.63
N ILE A 182 -0.48 -9.99 -0.63
CA ILE A 182 0.50 -9.02 -1.16
C ILE A 182 1.69 -8.85 -0.21
N SER A 183 1.46 -8.64 1.08
CA SER A 183 2.52 -8.27 2.03
C SER A 183 3.66 -9.31 2.08
N PRO A 184 3.39 -10.62 2.27
CA PRO A 184 4.45 -11.63 2.26
C PRO A 184 5.17 -11.73 0.91
N LEU A 185 4.45 -11.55 -0.19
CA LEU A 185 5.02 -11.56 -1.54
C LEU A 185 6.01 -10.39 -1.73
N MET A 186 5.64 -9.19 -1.30
CA MET A 186 6.50 -8.01 -1.37
C MET A 186 7.76 -8.18 -0.49
N ASP A 187 7.58 -8.68 0.74
CA ASP A 187 8.69 -8.94 1.66
C ASP A 187 9.64 -10.02 1.14
N GLN A 188 9.10 -11.06 0.48
CA GLN A 188 9.90 -12.09 -0.18
C GLN A 188 10.72 -11.51 -1.34
N LEU A 189 10.11 -10.70 -2.22
CA LEU A 189 10.80 -10.08 -3.35
C LEU A 189 11.90 -9.11 -2.90
N GLU A 190 11.68 -8.39 -1.79
CA GLU A 190 12.67 -7.54 -1.15
C GLU A 190 13.84 -8.37 -0.59
N THR A 191 13.55 -9.42 0.17
CA THR A 191 14.56 -10.33 0.76
C THR A 191 15.42 -11.00 -0.32
N GLN A 192 14.83 -11.28 -1.49
CA GLN A 192 15.54 -11.83 -2.65
C GLN A 192 16.25 -10.76 -3.51
N ALA A 193 16.28 -9.51 -3.08
CA ALA A 193 16.87 -8.36 -3.78
C ALA A 193 16.39 -8.23 -5.24
N LYS A 194 15.12 -8.55 -5.51
CA LYS A 194 14.53 -8.46 -6.85
C LYS A 194 14.26 -7.01 -7.25
N PHE A 195 13.94 -6.16 -6.29
CA PHE A 195 13.67 -4.75 -6.53
C PHE A 195 14.96 -3.98 -6.77
N ARG A 196 15.06 -3.35 -7.95
CA ARG A 196 16.17 -2.47 -8.32
C ARG A 196 15.63 -1.10 -8.70
N ARG A 197 16.06 -0.05 -8.01
CA ARG A 197 15.69 1.34 -8.34
C ARG A 197 16.05 1.67 -9.79
N GLN A 198 15.20 2.45 -10.46
CA GLN A 198 15.48 2.95 -11.82
C GLN A 198 16.67 3.91 -11.81
#